data_AF-A0A4Q1R9L2-F1
#
_entry.id   AF-A0A4Q1R9L2-F1
#
_cell.length_a   1.000
_cell.length_b   1.000
_cell.length_c   1.000
_cell.angle_alpha   90.00
_cell.angle_beta   90.00
_cell.angle_gamma   90.00
#
_symmetry.space_group_name_H-M   'P 1'
#
loop_
_entity.id
_entity.type
_entity.pdbx_description
1 polymer ?
#
loop_
_entity_poly.entity_id
_entity_poly.type
_entity_poly.pdbx_seq_one_letter_code
_entity_poly.pdbx_strand_id
1 'polypeptide(L)'
;MAQSSSEALARPAGEGWSHTSLPEGGHGPGWSKVPQVTALFWGVKVLTTGMGETASDYLGRTLGPIPAGSLGLAGLVTLLILQFRTTRYRPWIYWSAIVMVSVFGTMAADVVHVVAGIPYTVSVIAFSAALAAILAAWYGSEGTLSIHSIRTRRRETFYWATVLATFALGTAVGDLTAGTLHWGYLPSALLFTALIAVPALSGRFLGLNAVAAFWWAYVLTRPLGASFADWMGVSPSRGGLGWGTGPVTLTLIVPIILLVGYLAISHKDTPAEQQAMGTTAA
;
A
#
# COMPACT_ATOMS: atom_id res chain seq x y z
N MET A 1 -6.73 33.29 76.96
CA MET A 1 -6.11 31.96 77.17
C MET A 1 -7.24 30.94 77.30
N ALA A 2 -7.24 29.74 76.74
CA ALA A 2 -6.55 29.09 75.63
C ALA A 2 -6.78 27.57 75.82
N GLN A 3 -7.51 26.90 74.90
CA GLN A 3 -7.59 25.43 74.74
C GLN A 3 -8.19 24.65 75.95
N SER A 4 -8.82 23.47 75.86
CA SER A 4 -9.30 22.58 74.77
C SER A 4 -10.61 21.89 75.28
N SER A 5 -11.32 20.96 74.64
CA SER A 5 -11.18 20.26 73.35
C SER A 5 -12.55 19.71 72.90
N SER A 6 -12.71 19.32 71.63
CA SER A 6 -13.78 18.41 71.16
C SER A 6 -13.41 17.85 69.80
N GLU A 7 -13.37 16.52 69.66
CA GLU A 7 -12.84 15.83 68.49
C GLU A 7 -13.80 15.92 67.29
N ALA A 8 -13.29 16.41 66.15
CA ALA A 8 -13.97 16.31 64.88
C ALA A 8 -13.69 14.94 64.24
N LEU A 9 -14.74 14.19 63.92
CA LEU A 9 -14.69 12.87 63.29
C LEU A 9 -13.84 12.87 62.01
N ALA A 10 -12.75 12.11 62.02
CA ALA A 10 -11.91 11.89 60.85
C ALA A 10 -12.67 11.09 59.79
N ARG A 11 -12.77 11.64 58.56
CA ARG A 11 -13.16 10.87 57.38
C ARG A 11 -11.94 10.08 56.89
N PRO A 12 -12.02 8.75 56.68
CA PRO A 12 -10.92 8.02 56.06
C PRO A 12 -10.69 8.51 54.62
N ALA A 13 -9.43 8.69 54.26
CA ALA A 13 -9.03 9.27 52.99
C ALA A 13 -8.97 8.23 51.86
N GLY A 14 -9.44 8.64 50.69
CA GLY A 14 -8.98 8.18 49.37
C GLY A 14 -8.74 6.68 49.19
N GLU A 15 -9.79 5.92 48.89
CA GLU A 15 -9.62 4.74 48.04
C GLU A 15 -9.11 5.22 46.67
N GLY A 16 -7.86 4.86 46.37
CA GLY A 16 -7.20 5.26 45.14
C GLY A 16 -7.87 4.62 43.93
N TRP A 17 -8.65 5.42 43.20
CA TRP A 17 -9.10 5.03 41.87
C TRP A 17 -7.88 4.73 41.01
N SER A 18 -7.74 3.46 40.62
CA SER A 18 -6.72 3.04 39.68
C SER A 18 -7.01 3.69 38.33
N HIS A 19 -6.40 4.86 38.11
CA HIS A 19 -6.34 5.50 36.81
C HIS A 19 -5.52 4.62 35.87
N THR A 20 -6.16 3.59 35.32
CA THR A 20 -5.77 2.98 34.06
C THR A 20 -5.98 4.07 33.00
N SER A 21 -4.95 4.89 32.81
CA SER A 21 -4.88 5.87 31.75
C SER A 21 -4.84 5.14 30.41
N LEU A 22 -6.04 4.85 29.89
CA LEU A 22 -6.22 4.50 28.49
C LEU A 22 -5.51 5.58 27.66
N PRO A 23 -4.66 5.22 26.68
CA PRO A 23 -3.94 6.23 25.90
C PRO A 23 -4.93 7.15 25.18
N GLU A 24 -4.93 8.43 25.54
CA GLU A 24 -5.76 9.45 24.88
C GLU A 24 -5.22 9.74 23.47
N GLY A 25 -5.56 8.86 22.53
CA GLY A 25 -5.40 9.03 21.09
C GLY A 25 -6.77 8.99 20.44
N GLY A 26 -7.45 10.14 20.34
CA GLY A 26 -8.84 10.23 19.91
C GLY A 26 -9.12 9.58 18.55
N HIS A 27 -9.86 8.47 18.55
CA HIS A 27 -10.14 7.64 17.37
C HIS A 27 -11.59 7.16 17.36
N GLY A 28 -12.32 7.41 16.28
CA GLY A 28 -13.72 6.98 16.13
C GLY A 28 -13.89 5.45 16.07
N PRO A 29 -15.11 4.95 16.34
CA PRO A 29 -15.38 3.52 16.47
C PRO A 29 -15.13 2.75 15.16
N GLY A 30 -14.29 1.72 15.23
CA GLY A 30 -13.97 0.84 14.11
C GLY A 30 -12.59 0.21 14.26
N TRP A 31 -12.30 -0.84 13.50
CA TRP A 31 -10.96 -1.45 13.42
C TRP A 31 -10.27 -1.04 12.12
N SER A 32 -8.95 -0.91 12.12
CA SER A 32 -8.15 -0.56 10.94
C SER A 32 -8.27 -1.65 9.87
N LYS A 33 -8.53 -1.25 8.63
CA LYS A 33 -8.77 -2.19 7.52
C LYS A 33 -7.52 -2.50 6.67
N VAL A 34 -6.36 -2.05 7.13
CA VAL A 34 -5.05 -2.11 6.45
C VAL A 34 -4.06 -2.87 7.35
N PRO A 35 -3.15 -3.69 6.82
CA PRO A 35 -2.18 -4.45 7.62
C PRO A 35 -1.18 -3.57 8.39
N GLN A 36 -0.53 -4.17 9.38
CA GLN A 36 0.69 -3.62 9.96
C GLN A 36 1.83 -3.60 8.92
N VAL A 37 2.61 -2.52 8.94
CA VAL A 37 3.80 -2.37 8.07
C VAL A 37 4.95 -3.20 8.63
N THR A 38 5.11 -4.41 8.08
CA THR A 38 6.16 -5.38 8.44
C THR A 38 7.10 -5.64 7.26
N ALA A 39 8.18 -6.40 7.45
CA ALA A 39 8.99 -6.89 6.33
C ALA A 39 8.15 -7.72 5.32
N LEU A 40 7.18 -8.51 5.81
CA LEU A 40 6.28 -9.29 4.97
C LEU A 40 5.35 -8.39 4.15
N PHE A 41 4.86 -7.29 4.71
CA PHE A 41 4.09 -6.28 3.96
C PHE A 41 4.88 -5.76 2.75
N TRP A 42 6.14 -5.38 2.94
CA TRP A 42 6.98 -4.89 1.84
C TRP A 42 7.28 -5.97 0.80
N GLY A 43 7.59 -7.19 1.25
CA GLY A 43 7.82 -8.33 0.37
C GLY A 43 6.61 -8.66 -0.51
N VAL A 44 5.42 -8.83 0.09
CA VAL A 44 4.19 -9.07 -0.68
C VAL A 44 3.86 -7.88 -1.57
N LYS A 45 4.01 -6.64 -1.11
CA LYS A 45 3.75 -5.44 -1.92
C LYS A 45 4.61 -5.41 -3.19
N VAL A 46 5.92 -5.61 -3.09
CA VAL A 46 6.83 -5.62 -4.26
C VAL A 46 6.56 -6.81 -5.19
N LEU A 47 6.25 -7.99 -4.64
CA LEU A 47 5.84 -9.13 -5.48
C LEU A 47 4.54 -8.83 -6.25
N THR A 48 3.54 -8.24 -5.60
CA THR A 48 2.26 -7.90 -6.27
C THR A 48 2.45 -6.86 -7.37
N THR A 49 3.34 -5.87 -7.21
CA THR A 49 3.55 -4.82 -8.22
C THR A 49 4.27 -5.33 -9.48
N GLY A 50 5.16 -6.30 -9.35
CA GLY A 50 5.77 -7.00 -10.49
C GLY A 50 4.86 -8.07 -11.11
N MET A 51 4.09 -8.79 -10.30
CA MET A 51 3.15 -9.79 -10.81
C MET A 51 2.03 -9.15 -11.62
N GLY A 52 1.50 -8.01 -11.14
CA GLY A 52 0.46 -7.27 -11.85
C GLY A 52 0.92 -6.72 -13.19
N GLU A 53 2.19 -6.32 -13.33
CA GLU A 53 2.82 -5.91 -14.60
C GLU A 53 2.71 -7.01 -15.66
N THR A 54 3.32 -8.15 -15.38
CA THR A 54 3.36 -9.23 -16.37
C THR A 54 1.98 -9.88 -16.55
N ALA A 55 1.10 -9.81 -15.56
CA ALA A 55 -0.28 -10.26 -15.68
C ALA A 55 -1.12 -9.36 -16.60
N SER A 56 -1.00 -8.03 -16.49
CA SER A 56 -1.69 -7.11 -17.41
C SER A 56 -1.17 -7.24 -18.82
N ASP A 57 0.14 -7.33 -18.99
CA ASP A 57 0.80 -7.46 -20.29
C ASP A 57 0.48 -8.83 -20.94
N TYR A 58 0.37 -9.91 -20.16
CA TYR A 58 -0.15 -11.21 -20.63
C TYR A 58 -1.64 -11.15 -21.03
N LEU A 59 -2.51 -10.56 -20.20
CA LEU A 59 -3.94 -10.45 -20.49
C LEU A 59 -4.22 -9.55 -21.69
N GLY A 60 -3.51 -8.43 -21.81
CA GLY A 60 -3.62 -7.50 -22.95
C GLY A 60 -3.21 -8.15 -24.27
N ARG A 61 -2.16 -8.98 -24.28
CA ARG A 61 -1.73 -9.73 -25.47
C ARG A 61 -2.64 -10.91 -25.83
N THR A 62 -3.29 -11.54 -24.85
CA THR A 62 -4.13 -12.74 -25.07
C THR A 62 -5.60 -12.41 -25.36
N LEU A 63 -6.15 -11.37 -24.73
CA LEU A 63 -7.56 -10.97 -24.84
C LEU A 63 -7.77 -9.66 -25.63
N GLY A 64 -6.70 -8.91 -25.91
CA GLY A 64 -6.78 -7.54 -26.41
C GLY A 64 -7.05 -6.51 -25.31
N PRO A 65 -6.80 -5.21 -25.56
CA PRO A 65 -6.83 -4.18 -24.53
C PRO A 65 -8.23 -3.94 -23.94
N ILE A 66 -9.29 -3.98 -24.75
CA ILE A 66 -10.66 -3.70 -24.28
C ILE A 66 -11.20 -4.85 -23.39
N PRO A 67 -11.13 -6.14 -23.78
CA PRO A 67 -11.60 -7.22 -22.92
C PRO A 67 -10.73 -7.41 -21.67
N ALA A 68 -9.40 -7.28 -21.80
CA ALA A 68 -8.48 -7.33 -20.66
C ALA A 68 -8.76 -6.20 -19.65
N GLY A 69 -8.84 -4.95 -20.13
CA GLY A 69 -9.15 -3.79 -19.30
C GLY A 69 -10.52 -3.87 -18.62
N SER A 70 -11.52 -4.41 -19.32
CA SER A 70 -12.87 -4.61 -18.79
C SER A 70 -12.89 -5.68 -17.67
N LEU A 71 -12.18 -6.79 -17.86
CA LEU A 71 -12.00 -7.83 -16.84
C LEU A 71 -11.23 -7.29 -15.62
N GLY A 72 -10.15 -6.54 -15.86
CA GLY A 72 -9.35 -5.89 -14.83
C GLY A 72 -10.18 -4.91 -13.98
N LEU A 73 -10.97 -4.05 -14.65
CA LEU A 73 -11.86 -3.09 -13.99
C LEU A 73 -12.93 -3.79 -13.15
N ALA A 74 -13.59 -4.81 -13.71
CA ALA A 74 -14.60 -5.57 -13.00
C ALA A 74 -14.03 -6.24 -11.74
N GLY A 75 -12.88 -6.90 -11.85
CA GLY A 75 -12.20 -7.51 -10.70
C GLY A 75 -11.79 -6.50 -9.63
N LEU A 76 -11.22 -5.35 -10.03
CA LEU A 76 -10.87 -4.26 -9.12
C LEU A 76 -12.10 -3.70 -8.39
N VAL A 77 -13.16 -3.37 -9.13
CA VAL A 77 -14.41 -2.82 -8.56
C VAL A 77 -15.04 -3.82 -7.59
N THR A 78 -15.13 -5.10 -7.93
CA THR A 78 -15.65 -6.15 -7.05
C THR A 78 -14.86 -6.25 -5.75
N LEU A 79 -13.53 -6.25 -5.81
CA LEU A 79 -12.68 -6.38 -4.62
C LEU A 79 -12.62 -5.11 -3.77
N LEU A 80 -12.69 -3.91 -4.38
CA LEU A 80 -12.87 -2.67 -3.63
C LEU A 80 -14.23 -2.64 -2.93
N ILE A 81 -15.32 -3.00 -3.59
CA ILE A 81 -16.65 -3.11 -2.95
C ILE A 81 -16.59 -4.06 -1.75
N LEU A 82 -15.92 -5.20 -1.88
CA LEU A 82 -15.75 -6.17 -0.79
C LEU A 82 -14.90 -5.62 0.36
N GLN A 83 -13.81 -4.90 0.06
CA GLN A 83 -12.96 -4.23 1.03
C GLN A 83 -13.74 -3.15 1.81
N PHE A 84 -14.40 -2.22 1.13
CA PHE A 84 -15.23 -1.17 1.76
C PHE A 84 -16.38 -1.74 2.60
N ARG A 85 -16.95 -2.88 2.21
CA ARG A 85 -17.97 -3.63 2.99
C ARG A 85 -17.41 -4.31 4.24
N THR A 86 -16.13 -4.66 4.27
CA THR A 86 -15.53 -5.37 5.41
C THR A 86 -15.27 -4.37 6.56
N THR A 87 -15.59 -4.74 7.80
CA THR A 87 -15.46 -3.88 8.99
C THR A 87 -14.11 -3.96 9.70
N ARG A 88 -13.25 -4.88 9.28
CA ARG A 88 -11.94 -5.17 9.87
C ARG A 88 -10.94 -5.62 8.81
N TYR A 89 -9.67 -5.67 9.16
CA TYR A 89 -8.66 -6.23 8.28
C TYR A 89 -8.93 -7.71 8.00
N ARG A 90 -8.82 -8.11 6.73
CA ARG A 90 -8.85 -9.51 6.28
C ARG A 90 -7.77 -9.67 5.21
N PRO A 91 -6.68 -10.43 5.47
CA PRO A 91 -5.52 -10.49 4.58
C PRO A 91 -5.86 -10.77 3.13
N TRP A 92 -6.67 -11.80 2.85
CA TRP A 92 -7.01 -12.17 1.48
C TRP A 92 -7.78 -11.07 0.73
N ILE A 93 -8.71 -10.35 1.38
CA ILE A 93 -9.51 -9.30 0.71
C ILE A 93 -8.59 -8.14 0.32
N TYR A 94 -7.80 -7.66 1.28
CA TYR A 94 -6.89 -6.54 1.07
C TYR A 94 -5.82 -6.87 0.04
N TRP A 95 -5.17 -8.04 0.14
CA TRP A 95 -4.10 -8.41 -0.79
C TRP A 95 -4.64 -8.74 -2.19
N SER A 96 -5.84 -9.32 -2.33
CA SER A 96 -6.51 -9.44 -3.63
C SER A 96 -6.87 -8.08 -4.23
N ALA A 97 -7.33 -7.12 -3.41
CA ALA A 97 -7.58 -5.76 -3.88
C ALA A 97 -6.27 -5.06 -4.33
N ILE A 98 -5.15 -5.24 -3.61
CA ILE A 98 -3.83 -4.75 -4.05
C ILE A 98 -3.38 -5.43 -5.36
N VAL A 99 -3.61 -6.74 -5.52
CA VAL A 99 -3.35 -7.46 -6.78
C VAL A 99 -4.17 -6.86 -7.93
N MET A 100 -5.47 -6.61 -7.75
CA MET A 100 -6.28 -6.04 -8.83
C MET A 100 -6.03 -4.56 -9.08
N VAL A 101 -5.64 -3.77 -8.07
CA VAL A 101 -5.04 -2.45 -8.28
C VAL A 101 -3.82 -2.61 -9.18
N SER A 102 -3.03 -3.67 -8.97
CA SER A 102 -1.83 -3.88 -9.76
C SER A 102 -2.09 -4.27 -11.21
N VAL A 103 -2.99 -5.20 -11.45
CA VAL A 103 -3.33 -5.64 -12.81
C VAL A 103 -4.05 -4.52 -13.58
N PHE A 104 -5.08 -3.91 -12.99
CA PHE A 104 -5.85 -2.87 -13.69
C PHE A 104 -5.09 -1.55 -13.80
N GLY A 105 -4.30 -1.18 -12.79
CA GLY A 105 -3.56 0.07 -12.79
C GLY A 105 -2.50 0.15 -13.89
N THR A 106 -1.90 -0.98 -14.27
CA THR A 106 -1.01 -1.06 -15.43
C THR A 106 -1.80 -0.91 -16.72
N MET A 107 -2.84 -1.74 -16.93
CA MET A 107 -3.72 -1.64 -18.11
C MET A 107 -4.25 -0.21 -18.36
N ALA A 108 -4.61 0.50 -17.28
CA ALA A 108 -5.10 1.88 -17.37
C ALA A 108 -4.00 2.86 -17.80
N ALA A 109 -2.76 2.70 -17.29
CA ALA A 109 -1.61 3.50 -17.70
C ALA A 109 -1.22 3.20 -19.16
N ASP A 110 -1.22 1.93 -19.56
CA ASP A 110 -0.90 1.49 -20.93
C ASP A 110 -1.92 2.04 -21.93
N VAL A 111 -3.22 2.01 -21.62
CA VAL A 111 -4.25 2.60 -22.50
C VAL A 111 -4.05 4.11 -22.67
N VAL A 112 -3.68 4.83 -21.60
CA VAL A 112 -3.37 6.26 -21.67
C VAL A 112 -2.15 6.53 -22.56
N HIS A 113 -1.09 5.73 -22.48
CA HIS A 113 0.12 5.93 -23.28
C HIS A 113 -0.02 5.39 -24.71
N VAL A 114 -0.35 4.11 -24.86
CA VAL A 114 -0.32 3.35 -26.12
C VAL A 114 -1.55 3.62 -27.00
N VAL A 115 -2.74 3.79 -26.41
CA VAL A 115 -3.98 3.99 -27.19
C VAL A 115 -4.30 5.47 -27.36
N ALA A 116 -4.19 6.27 -26.29
CA ALA A 116 -4.44 7.72 -26.35
C ALA A 116 -3.20 8.55 -26.75
N GLY A 117 -2.02 7.93 -26.90
CA GLY A 117 -0.80 8.57 -27.39
C GLY A 117 -0.16 9.57 -26.42
N ILE A 118 -0.55 9.58 -25.14
CA ILE A 118 -0.10 10.58 -24.16
C ILE A 118 1.31 10.23 -23.68
N PRO A 119 2.34 11.09 -23.88
CA PRO A 119 3.73 10.76 -23.52
C PRO A 119 3.90 10.51 -22.01
N TYR A 120 4.75 9.55 -21.63
CA TYR A 120 4.97 9.21 -20.21
C TYR A 120 5.37 10.42 -19.36
N THR A 121 6.14 11.38 -19.89
CA THR A 121 6.47 12.63 -19.17
C THR A 121 5.22 13.41 -18.74
N VAL A 122 4.20 13.47 -19.59
CA VAL A 122 2.91 14.12 -19.29
C VAL A 122 2.16 13.32 -18.23
N SER A 123 2.10 11.99 -18.37
CA SER A 123 1.48 11.09 -17.39
C SER A 123 2.14 11.17 -16.01
N VAL A 124 3.48 11.23 -15.95
CA VAL A 124 4.23 11.39 -14.68
C VAL A 124 3.89 12.72 -14.01
N ILE A 125 3.86 13.84 -14.76
CA ILE A 125 3.48 15.14 -14.21
C ILE A 125 2.02 15.12 -13.72
N ALA A 126 1.10 14.60 -14.52
CA ALA A 126 -0.32 14.54 -14.20
C ALA A 126 -0.61 13.64 -12.97
N PHE A 127 -0.03 12.44 -12.91
CA PHE A 127 -0.20 11.55 -11.77
C PHE A 127 0.53 12.04 -10.52
N SER A 128 1.65 12.76 -10.65
CA SER A 128 2.31 13.43 -9.52
C SER A 128 1.43 14.54 -8.94
N ALA A 129 0.84 15.37 -9.80
CA ALA A 129 -0.08 16.42 -9.39
C ALA A 129 -1.36 15.84 -8.75
N ALA A 130 -1.93 14.78 -9.32
CA ALA A 130 -3.09 14.08 -8.76
C ALA A 130 -2.78 13.45 -7.39
N LEU A 131 -1.62 12.78 -7.26
CA LEU A 131 -1.17 12.22 -5.99
C LEU A 131 -0.97 13.30 -4.93
N ALA A 132 -0.31 14.41 -5.28
CA ALA A 132 -0.12 15.55 -4.38
C ALA A 132 -1.47 16.16 -3.94
N ALA A 133 -2.42 16.30 -4.86
CA ALA A 133 -3.76 16.80 -4.55
C ALA A 133 -4.54 15.85 -3.61
N ILE A 134 -4.47 14.53 -3.83
CA ILE A 134 -5.10 13.54 -2.95
C ILE A 134 -4.49 13.57 -1.55
N LEU A 135 -3.15 13.63 -1.44
CA LEU A 135 -2.45 13.73 -0.15
C LEU A 135 -2.75 15.06 0.56
N ALA A 136 -2.79 16.19 -0.15
CA ALA A 136 -3.16 17.48 0.42
C ALA A 136 -4.62 17.49 0.92
N ALA A 137 -5.55 16.96 0.13
CA ALA A 137 -6.96 16.85 0.51
C ALA A 137 -7.17 15.91 1.70
N TRP A 138 -6.43 14.79 1.77
CA TRP A 138 -6.44 13.89 2.93
C TRP A 138 -5.90 14.61 4.17
N TYR A 139 -4.71 15.22 4.10
CA TYR A 139 -4.11 15.93 5.23
C TYR A 139 -5.01 17.06 5.75
N GLY A 140 -5.60 17.87 4.86
CA GLY A 140 -6.56 18.91 5.22
C GLY A 140 -7.88 18.39 5.81
N SER A 141 -8.29 17.16 5.48
CA SER A 141 -9.55 16.55 5.97
C SER A 141 -9.42 15.75 7.26
N GLU A 142 -8.22 15.24 7.57
CA GLU A 142 -8.00 14.26 8.64
C GLU A 142 -6.85 14.63 9.60
N GLY A 143 -6.10 15.70 9.31
CA GLY A 143 -4.93 16.16 10.09
C GLY A 143 -3.73 15.20 10.08
N THR A 144 -3.78 14.10 9.31
CA THR A 144 -2.74 13.09 9.27
C THR A 144 -2.80 12.27 7.98
N LEU A 145 -1.63 11.80 7.53
CA LEU A 145 -1.46 10.84 6.43
C LEU A 145 -1.09 9.43 6.94
N SER A 146 -1.29 9.16 8.24
CA SER A 146 -0.95 7.89 8.87
C SER A 146 -1.90 6.75 8.48
N ILE A 147 -1.33 5.69 7.89
CA ILE A 147 -2.07 4.47 7.51
C ILE A 147 -2.40 3.54 8.68
N HIS A 148 -1.89 3.78 9.88
CA HIS A 148 -2.16 2.92 11.05
C HIS A 148 -3.60 3.07 11.60
N SER A 149 -4.39 3.99 11.05
CA SER A 149 -5.70 4.40 11.58
C SER A 149 -6.80 4.50 10.52
N ILE A 150 -6.76 3.62 9.50
CA ILE A 150 -7.80 3.54 8.44
C ILE A 150 -9.06 2.84 8.99
N ARG A 151 -9.76 3.54 9.89
CA ARG A 151 -10.98 3.06 10.59
C ARG A 151 -12.28 3.62 9.99
N THR A 152 -12.24 4.81 9.39
CA THR A 152 -13.42 5.47 8.80
C THR A 152 -13.49 5.27 7.28
N ARG A 153 -14.71 5.30 6.71
CA ARG A 153 -14.88 5.26 5.25
C ARG A 153 -14.14 6.40 4.53
N ARG A 154 -14.07 7.60 5.13
CA ARG A 154 -13.35 8.74 4.56
C ARG A 154 -11.85 8.46 4.44
N ARG A 155 -11.20 7.98 5.51
CA ARG A 155 -9.79 7.55 5.49
C ARG A 155 -9.56 6.41 4.51
N GLU A 156 -10.47 5.45 4.44
CA GLU A 156 -10.41 4.33 3.50
C GLU A 156 -10.47 4.79 2.04
N THR A 157 -11.34 5.77 1.71
CA THR A 157 -11.39 6.38 0.38
C THR A 157 -10.10 7.11 0.03
N PHE A 158 -9.56 7.95 0.92
CA PHE A 158 -8.28 8.63 0.67
C PHE A 158 -7.13 7.63 0.54
N TYR A 159 -7.10 6.59 1.37
CA TYR A 159 -6.12 5.51 1.27
C TYR A 159 -6.16 4.83 -0.10
N TRP A 160 -7.31 4.33 -0.55
CA TRP A 160 -7.41 3.66 -1.86
C TRP A 160 -7.19 4.59 -3.05
N ALA A 161 -7.61 5.86 -2.96
CA ALA A 161 -7.29 6.87 -3.98
C ALA A 161 -5.78 7.10 -4.08
N THR A 162 -5.08 7.20 -2.94
CA THR A 162 -3.62 7.32 -2.89
C THR A 162 -2.95 6.06 -3.46
N VAL A 163 -3.43 4.87 -3.09
CA VAL A 163 -2.92 3.59 -3.61
C VAL A 163 -3.08 3.49 -5.13
N LEU A 164 -4.20 3.93 -5.70
CA LEU A 164 -4.41 3.98 -7.15
C LEU A 164 -3.50 5.02 -7.84
N ALA A 165 -3.41 6.23 -7.30
CA ALA A 165 -2.59 7.31 -7.88
C ALA A 165 -1.08 6.99 -7.82
N THR A 166 -0.59 6.46 -6.70
CA THR A 166 0.80 5.96 -6.58
C THR A 166 1.08 4.82 -7.53
N PHE A 167 0.09 3.98 -7.84
CA PHE A 167 0.25 2.91 -8.81
C PHE A 167 0.41 3.45 -10.24
N ALA A 168 -0.51 4.32 -10.69
CA ALA A 168 -0.47 4.90 -12.02
C ALA A 168 0.80 5.74 -12.24
N LEU A 169 1.18 6.56 -11.25
CA LEU A 169 2.46 7.29 -11.23
C LEU A 169 3.64 6.32 -11.33
N GLY A 170 3.63 5.25 -10.54
CA GLY A 170 4.71 4.29 -10.49
C GLY A 170 4.93 3.54 -11.81
N THR A 171 3.86 3.19 -12.53
CA THR A 171 3.95 2.65 -13.91
C THR A 171 4.63 3.67 -14.82
N ALA A 172 4.06 4.87 -14.92
CA ALA A 172 4.55 5.90 -15.83
C ALA A 172 6.01 6.32 -15.54
N VAL A 173 6.46 6.32 -14.28
CA VAL A 173 7.86 6.59 -13.90
C VAL A 173 8.77 5.42 -14.31
N GLY A 174 8.33 4.17 -14.12
CA GLY A 174 9.06 2.98 -14.56
C GLY A 174 9.34 3.04 -16.06
N ASP A 175 8.29 3.14 -16.88
CA ASP A 175 8.40 3.17 -18.34
C ASP A 175 9.10 4.42 -18.89
N LEU A 176 8.94 5.58 -18.23
CA LEU A 176 9.71 6.77 -18.55
C LEU A 176 11.22 6.48 -18.41
N THR A 177 11.66 5.89 -17.30
CA THR A 177 13.08 5.60 -17.07
C THR A 177 13.62 4.48 -17.96
N ALA A 178 12.94 3.34 -18.02
CA ALA A 178 13.41 2.18 -18.77
C ALA A 178 13.28 2.38 -20.29
N GLY A 179 12.11 2.86 -20.73
CA GLY A 179 11.74 3.01 -22.13
C GLY A 179 12.14 4.35 -22.73
N THR A 180 11.59 5.47 -22.23
CA THR A 180 11.76 6.80 -22.86
C THR A 180 13.14 7.42 -22.65
N LEU A 181 13.76 7.25 -21.47
CA LEU A 181 15.14 7.68 -21.19
C LEU A 181 16.18 6.63 -21.63
N HIS A 182 15.73 5.49 -22.16
CA HIS A 182 16.56 4.38 -22.66
C HIS A 182 17.55 3.80 -21.63
N TRP A 183 17.27 3.92 -20.32
CA TRP A 183 18.14 3.33 -19.28
C TRP A 183 18.00 1.80 -19.19
N GLY A 184 16.89 1.26 -19.71
CA GLY A 184 16.57 -0.17 -19.61
C GLY A 184 16.01 -0.57 -18.24
N TYR A 185 15.35 -1.73 -18.21
CA TYR A 185 14.58 -2.18 -17.06
C TYR A 185 15.45 -2.53 -15.84
N LEU A 186 16.57 -3.23 -16.00
CA LEU A 186 17.43 -3.59 -14.87
C LEU A 186 18.10 -2.36 -14.20
N PRO A 187 18.72 -1.40 -14.92
CA PRO A 187 19.24 -0.18 -14.30
C PRO A 187 18.16 0.64 -13.59
N SER A 188 16.94 0.70 -14.15
CA SER A 188 15.79 1.34 -13.51
C SER A 188 15.39 0.62 -12.21
N ALA A 189 15.31 -0.72 -12.21
CA ALA A 189 15.04 -1.51 -11.01
C ALA A 189 16.08 -1.27 -9.89
N LEU A 190 17.37 -1.21 -10.24
CA LEU A 190 18.46 -0.91 -9.31
C LEU A 190 18.38 0.51 -8.75
N LEU A 191 18.02 1.50 -9.57
CA LEU A 191 17.77 2.87 -9.12
C LEU A 191 16.63 2.92 -8.11
N PHE A 192 15.47 2.31 -8.39
CA PHE A 192 14.34 2.32 -7.46
C PHE A 192 14.67 1.55 -6.17
N THR A 193 15.50 0.50 -6.24
CA THR A 193 16.03 -0.20 -5.06
C THR A 193 16.86 0.76 -4.18
N ALA A 194 17.80 1.50 -4.78
CA ALA A 194 18.62 2.48 -4.07
C ALA A 194 17.78 3.62 -3.46
N LEU A 195 16.77 4.12 -4.20
CA LEU A 195 15.87 5.17 -3.73
C LEU A 195 14.92 4.70 -2.61
N ILE A 196 14.61 3.40 -2.49
CA ILE A 196 13.89 2.81 -1.35
C ILE A 196 14.81 2.58 -0.15
N ALA A 197 16.11 2.35 -0.37
CA ALA A 197 17.08 2.27 0.73
C ALA A 197 17.20 3.60 1.48
N VAL A 198 16.99 4.75 0.82
CA VAL A 198 17.02 6.08 1.45
C VAL A 198 16.06 6.20 2.65
N PRO A 199 14.72 6.02 2.53
CA PRO A 199 13.83 6.07 3.69
C PRO A 199 14.15 4.99 4.74
N ALA A 200 14.55 3.79 4.32
CA ALA A 200 14.92 2.71 5.25
C ALA A 200 16.13 3.06 6.14
N LEU A 201 17.16 3.70 5.57
CA LEU A 201 18.34 4.17 6.30
C LEU A 201 18.06 5.48 7.07
N SER A 202 17.21 6.35 6.51
CA SER A 202 16.87 7.67 7.09
C SER A 202 16.26 7.58 8.49
N GLY A 203 15.48 6.53 8.77
CA GLY A 203 14.88 6.30 10.09
C GLY A 203 15.90 6.08 11.21
N ARG A 204 17.16 5.80 10.86
CA ARG A 204 18.28 5.64 11.81
C ARG A 204 19.25 6.83 11.84
N PHE A 205 19.24 7.72 10.84
CA PHE A 205 20.29 8.73 10.65
C PHE A 205 19.83 10.15 10.26
N LEU A 206 18.61 10.34 9.72
CA LEU A 206 18.20 11.59 9.06
C LEU A 206 16.87 12.19 9.56
N GLY A 207 16.25 11.59 10.58
CA GLY A 207 15.07 12.18 11.25
C GLY A 207 13.80 12.31 10.39
N LEU A 208 13.71 11.61 9.26
CA LEU A 208 12.50 11.62 8.44
C LEU A 208 11.30 11.06 9.22
N ASN A 209 10.17 11.77 9.16
CA ASN A 209 8.91 11.32 9.74
C ASN A 209 8.49 9.97 9.14
N ALA A 210 8.15 9.00 9.99
CA ALA A 210 7.76 7.65 9.59
C ALA A 210 6.65 7.62 8.51
N VAL A 211 5.72 8.58 8.52
CA VAL A 211 4.64 8.68 7.52
C VAL A 211 5.20 9.12 6.16
N ALA A 212 6.15 10.05 6.12
CA ALA A 212 6.81 10.48 4.89
C ALA A 212 7.73 9.37 4.34
N ALA A 213 8.49 8.70 5.21
CA ALA A 213 9.32 7.56 4.85
C ALA A 213 8.48 6.39 4.30
N PHE A 214 7.31 6.12 4.90
CA PHE A 214 6.34 5.15 4.40
C PHE A 214 5.86 5.51 2.99
N TRP A 215 5.34 6.72 2.76
CA TRP A 215 4.79 7.09 1.45
C TRP A 215 5.86 7.13 0.36
N TRP A 216 7.07 7.61 0.68
CA TRP A 216 8.23 7.53 -0.23
C TRP A 216 8.49 6.08 -0.67
N ALA A 217 8.69 5.17 0.29
CA ALA A 217 8.94 3.76 -0.02
C ALA A 217 7.76 3.14 -0.79
N TYR A 218 6.52 3.43 -0.37
CA TYR A 218 5.30 2.90 -0.98
C TYR A 218 5.16 3.29 -2.45
N VAL A 219 5.35 4.58 -2.79
CA VAL A 219 5.33 5.08 -4.18
C VAL A 219 6.33 4.29 -5.03
N LEU A 220 7.56 4.11 -4.52
CA LEU A 220 8.64 3.47 -5.27
C LEU A 220 8.52 1.94 -5.39
N THR A 221 7.74 1.25 -4.54
CA THR A 221 7.53 -0.21 -4.68
C THR A 221 6.92 -0.61 -6.01
N ARG A 222 6.15 0.28 -6.65
CA ARG A 222 5.57 0.04 -7.97
C ARG A 222 6.63 0.05 -9.09
N PRO A 223 7.32 1.16 -9.38
CA PRO A 223 8.32 1.19 -10.45
C PRO A 223 9.44 0.16 -10.22
N LEU A 224 9.79 -0.12 -8.96
CA LEU A 224 10.70 -1.22 -8.59
C LEU A 224 10.21 -2.59 -9.11
N GLY A 225 9.00 -2.99 -8.70
CA GLY A 225 8.46 -4.32 -9.01
C GLY A 225 8.19 -4.49 -10.51
N ALA A 226 7.66 -3.45 -11.16
CA ALA A 226 7.47 -3.38 -12.61
C ALA A 226 8.81 -3.64 -13.33
N SER A 227 9.81 -2.81 -13.06
CA SER A 227 11.12 -2.87 -13.72
C SER A 227 11.80 -4.23 -13.57
N PHE A 228 11.69 -4.91 -12.42
CA PHE A 228 12.21 -6.27 -12.27
C PHE A 228 11.40 -7.30 -13.06
N ALA A 229 10.07 -7.21 -13.07
CA ALA A 229 9.21 -8.15 -13.79
C ALA A 229 9.36 -8.02 -15.30
N ASP A 230 9.45 -6.79 -15.82
CA ASP A 230 9.76 -6.51 -17.23
C ASP A 230 11.16 -6.98 -17.61
N TRP A 231 12.17 -6.71 -16.77
CA TRP A 231 13.52 -7.23 -17.02
C TRP A 231 13.53 -8.76 -17.15
N MET A 232 12.72 -9.49 -16.39
CA MET A 232 12.58 -10.95 -16.59
C MET A 232 11.76 -11.28 -17.85
N GLY A 233 10.67 -10.55 -18.11
CA GLY A 233 9.65 -10.90 -19.10
C GLY A 233 9.94 -10.45 -20.54
N VAL A 234 10.58 -9.30 -20.77
CA VAL A 234 10.83 -8.76 -22.11
C VAL A 234 12.01 -9.44 -22.82
N SER A 235 12.05 -9.33 -24.14
CA SER A 235 13.08 -9.95 -24.98
C SER A 235 14.49 -9.39 -24.72
N PRO A 236 15.56 -10.17 -25.01
CA PRO A 236 16.95 -9.69 -24.96
C PRO A 236 17.19 -8.45 -25.84
N SER A 237 16.49 -8.31 -26.96
CA SER A 237 16.51 -7.10 -27.80
C SER A 237 15.97 -5.83 -27.13
N ARG A 238 15.21 -5.97 -26.04
CA ARG A 238 14.74 -4.87 -25.18
C ARG A 238 15.45 -4.86 -23.81
N GLY A 239 16.58 -5.55 -23.67
CA GLY A 239 17.38 -5.61 -22.45
C GLY A 239 16.84 -6.52 -21.35
N GLY A 240 15.92 -7.45 -21.66
CA GLY A 240 15.38 -8.42 -20.70
C GLY A 240 15.88 -9.86 -20.87
N LEU A 241 15.50 -10.76 -19.97
CA LEU A 241 15.90 -12.17 -19.95
C LEU A 241 15.11 -13.05 -20.93
N GLY A 242 13.99 -12.55 -21.48
CA GLY A 242 13.18 -13.27 -22.46
C GLY A 242 12.32 -14.40 -21.91
N TRP A 243 12.02 -14.45 -20.61
CA TRP A 243 11.20 -15.52 -20.02
C TRP A 243 9.73 -15.45 -20.47
N GLY A 244 9.28 -14.30 -20.97
CA GLY A 244 7.89 -14.05 -21.32
C GLY A 244 7.03 -13.71 -20.10
N THR A 245 5.93 -13.00 -20.36
CA THR A 245 5.07 -12.44 -19.29
C THR A 245 4.34 -13.51 -18.49
N GLY A 246 3.84 -14.56 -19.15
CA GLY A 246 3.14 -15.68 -18.49
C GLY A 246 4.01 -16.40 -17.46
N PRO A 247 5.20 -16.92 -17.81
CA PRO A 247 6.10 -17.58 -16.86
C PRO A 247 6.55 -16.68 -15.70
N VAL A 248 6.80 -15.39 -15.92
CA VAL A 248 7.11 -14.44 -14.83
C VAL A 248 5.91 -14.25 -13.90
N THR A 249 4.70 -14.08 -14.46
CA THR A 249 3.46 -13.99 -13.67
C THR A 249 3.26 -15.22 -12.77
N LEU A 250 3.43 -16.42 -13.32
CA LEU A 250 3.34 -17.67 -12.56
C LEU A 250 4.43 -17.78 -11.48
N THR A 251 5.64 -17.32 -11.78
CA THR A 251 6.77 -17.31 -10.82
C THR A 251 6.50 -16.37 -9.65
N LEU A 252 5.83 -15.23 -9.88
CA LEU A 252 5.52 -14.24 -8.85
C LEU A 252 4.21 -14.54 -8.10
N ILE A 253 3.22 -15.19 -8.72
CA ILE A 253 1.94 -15.51 -8.04
C ILE A 253 2.11 -16.57 -6.94
N VAL A 254 3.01 -17.55 -7.12
CA VAL A 254 3.27 -18.60 -6.13
C VAL A 254 3.71 -18.03 -4.76
N PRO A 255 4.78 -17.22 -4.65
CA PRO A 255 5.16 -16.62 -3.37
C PRO A 255 4.12 -15.64 -2.82
N ILE A 256 3.34 -14.95 -3.67
CA ILE A 256 2.21 -14.13 -3.20
C ILE A 256 1.17 -15.00 -2.50
N ILE A 257 0.73 -16.10 -3.11
CA ILE A 257 -0.25 -17.02 -2.51
C ILE A 257 0.28 -17.60 -1.19
N LEU A 258 1.54 -18.05 -1.17
CA LEU A 258 2.16 -18.61 0.04
C LEU A 258 2.26 -17.59 1.17
N LEU A 259 2.71 -16.36 0.88
CA LEU A 259 2.84 -15.31 1.88
C LEU A 259 1.48 -14.78 2.37
N VAL A 260 0.52 -14.56 1.47
CA VAL A 260 -0.84 -14.13 1.85
C VAL A 260 -1.56 -15.21 2.64
N GLY A 261 -1.40 -16.49 2.28
CA GLY A 261 -1.89 -17.63 3.07
C GLY A 261 -1.24 -17.71 4.45
N TYR A 262 0.08 -17.53 4.53
CA TYR A 262 0.81 -17.45 5.80
C TYR A 262 0.32 -16.30 6.69
N LEU A 263 0.08 -15.12 6.12
CA LEU A 263 -0.45 -13.96 6.85
C LEU A 263 -1.90 -14.22 7.32
N ALA A 264 -2.73 -14.84 6.48
CA ALA A 264 -4.10 -15.23 6.83
C ALA A 264 -4.18 -16.25 7.98
N ILE A 265 -3.19 -17.13 8.13
CA ILE A 265 -3.14 -18.15 9.20
C ILE A 265 -2.43 -17.61 10.45
N SER A 266 -1.33 -16.86 10.29
CA SER A 266 -0.47 -16.43 11.40
C SER A 266 -0.90 -15.13 12.06
N HIS A 267 -1.78 -14.34 11.41
CA HIS A 267 -2.28 -13.05 11.89
C HIS A 267 -1.19 -12.01 12.25
N LYS A 268 0.06 -12.21 11.79
CA LYS A 268 1.23 -11.37 12.13
C LYS A 268 1.16 -9.94 11.60
N ASP A 269 0.35 -9.69 10.59
CA ASP A 269 0.08 -8.37 10.00
C ASP A 269 -1.26 -7.77 10.47
N THR A 270 -1.99 -8.46 11.35
CA THR A 270 -3.28 -7.99 11.86
C THR A 270 -3.08 -6.79 12.80
N PRO A 271 -3.79 -5.67 12.66
CA PRO A 271 -3.62 -4.50 13.53
C PRO A 271 -3.74 -4.83 15.03
N ALA A 272 -2.89 -4.24 15.87
CA ALA A 272 -2.76 -4.59 17.29
C ALA A 272 -4.08 -4.50 18.08
N GLU A 273 -4.94 -3.53 17.76
CA GLU A 273 -6.28 -3.37 18.32
C GLU A 273 -7.23 -4.55 18.06
N GLN A 274 -7.01 -5.31 16.98
CA GLN A 274 -7.77 -6.52 16.65
C GLN A 274 -7.14 -7.76 17.31
N GLN A 275 -5.80 -7.80 17.40
CA GLN A 275 -5.07 -8.87 18.08
C GLN A 275 -5.43 -8.91 19.57
N ALA A 276 -5.46 -7.76 20.24
CA ALA A 276 -5.71 -7.64 21.68
C ALA A 276 -7.07 -8.23 22.12
N MET A 277 -8.13 -8.06 21.33
CA MET A 277 -9.45 -8.65 21.62
C MET A 277 -9.58 -10.11 21.16
N GLY A 278 -8.81 -10.56 20.17
CA GLY A 278 -8.76 -11.98 19.80
C GLY A 278 -8.25 -12.86 20.94
N THR A 279 -7.33 -12.33 21.75
CA THR A 279 -6.80 -12.98 22.96
C THR A 279 -7.68 -12.84 24.21
N THR A 280 -8.75 -12.03 24.19
CA THR A 280 -9.71 -11.92 25.32
C THR A 280 -10.95 -12.79 25.14
N ALA A 281 -11.12 -13.41 23.96
CA ALA A 281 -12.27 -14.22 23.58
C ALA A 281 -11.93 -15.71 23.41
N ALA A 282 -10.75 -16.13 23.88
CA ALA A 282 -10.21 -17.49 23.85
C ALA A 282 -9.77 -17.90 25.26
#